data_AF-A0A2U1DY85-F1
#
_entry.id   AF-A0A2U1DY85-F1
#
_cell.length_a   1.000
_cell.length_b   1.000
_cell.length_c   1.000
_cell.angle_alpha   90.00
_cell.angle_beta   90.00
_cell.angle_gamma   90.00
#
_symmetry.space_group_name_H-M   'P 1'
#
loop_
_entity.id
_entity.type
_entity.pdbx_description
1 polymer ?
#
loop_
_entity_poly.entity_id
_entity_poly.type
_entity_poly.pdbx_seq_one_letter_code
_entity_poly.pdbx_strand_id
1 'polypeptide(L)'
;MFTISRIVQPVAYAFAACSGALWRALHKVALLGLAVLAIVCTGNVHAADESTSAERKARLAIPPDFRHLDFVLAAAEGDLNGDGVPDRAMLLMGRKGEGPQEERLFVLTGKADGGYQVLSVSGEFCHPSKFYNLDIKNNSLFVQAVYYADAARFSGFTLQFRYNPKTKDLEHIGEQQDDEDYSSNSYHRVSLNYLTNAAIHSRRAGKKYKEARGRIVDGPGVLPLNGFVCEGYGMTGSSVYLDENFKVHQKGVTPP
;
A
#
# COMPACT_ATOMS: atom_id res chain seq x y z
N MET A 1 -53.29 42.69 2.29
CA MET A 1 -53.02 42.07 3.61
C MET A 1 -51.63 42.51 4.06
N PHE A 2 -51.42 42.83 5.34
CA PHE A 2 -50.08 42.94 5.95
C PHE A 2 -49.60 41.51 6.35
N THR A 3 -48.39 41.19 6.80
CA THR A 3 -47.16 41.88 7.30
C THR A 3 -45.92 41.07 6.78
N ILE A 4 -44.63 41.49 6.79
CA ILE A 4 -43.91 42.67 7.32
C ILE A 4 -42.63 42.91 6.45
N SER A 5 -41.75 43.86 6.79
CA SER A 5 -40.39 43.99 6.22
C SER A 5 -39.32 44.21 7.31
N ARG A 6 -38.10 43.67 7.11
CA ARG A 6 -36.85 44.26 7.64
C ARG A 6 -35.57 43.71 7.01
N ILE A 7 -34.69 44.62 6.63
CA ILE A 7 -33.26 44.41 6.32
C ILE A 7 -32.47 44.87 7.54
N VAL A 8 -31.34 44.22 7.86
CA VAL A 8 -30.30 44.77 8.75
C VAL A 8 -28.93 44.48 8.14
N GLN A 9 -28.08 45.50 8.03
CA GLN A 9 -26.70 45.44 7.54
C GLN A 9 -25.70 45.36 8.72
N PRO A 10 -24.44 44.95 8.49
CA PRO A 10 -23.44 44.86 9.54
C PRO A 10 -23.05 46.24 10.10
N VAL A 11 -22.78 46.29 11.40
CA VAL A 11 -22.25 47.50 12.07
C VAL A 11 -20.73 47.53 11.92
N ALA A 12 -20.23 48.51 11.17
CA ALA A 12 -18.85 48.94 11.28
C ALA A 12 -18.76 50.07 12.31
N TYR A 13 -17.73 50.03 13.18
CA TYR A 13 -17.33 51.20 13.99
C TYR A 13 -15.97 51.69 13.50
N ALA A 14 -15.88 52.99 13.25
CA ALA A 14 -14.65 53.69 12.94
C ALA A 14 -14.52 54.90 13.87
N PHE A 15 -13.30 55.19 14.30
CA PHE A 15 -12.83 56.56 14.58
C PHE A 15 -11.34 56.64 14.22
N ALA A 16 -10.85 57.85 14.00
CA ALA A 16 -9.68 58.09 13.15
C ALA A 16 -8.78 59.25 13.67
N ALA A 17 -7.74 59.55 12.88
CA ALA A 17 -6.68 60.54 13.11
C ALA A 17 -5.61 60.13 14.16
N CYS A 18 -4.36 60.62 14.10
CA CYS A 18 -3.82 61.65 13.20
C CYS A 18 -2.43 61.30 12.66
N SER A 19 -2.04 61.94 11.55
CA SER A 19 -0.76 61.74 10.84
C SER A 19 0.42 62.42 11.56
N GLY A 20 1.59 61.76 11.62
CA GLY A 20 2.78 62.31 12.32
C GLY A 20 4.12 61.82 11.76
N ALA A 21 4.93 62.78 11.33
CA ALA A 21 6.21 62.67 10.61
C ALA A 21 7.26 61.61 11.05
N LEU A 22 8.01 61.21 10.04
CA LEU A 22 9.34 60.60 10.04
C LEU A 22 10.38 61.23 11.02
N TRP A 23 11.36 60.40 11.38
CA TRP A 23 12.77 60.74 11.67
C TRP A 23 13.17 61.31 13.07
N ARG A 24 14.34 60.83 13.54
CA ARG A 24 15.16 61.29 14.69
C ARG A 24 14.63 60.88 16.08
N ALA A 25 15.48 60.61 17.09
CA ALA A 25 16.88 60.16 17.08
C ALA A 25 17.29 59.63 18.49
N LEU A 26 18.24 58.68 18.50
CA LEU A 26 19.27 58.46 19.53
C LEU A 26 18.89 58.32 21.04
N HIS A 27 19.21 57.11 21.55
CA HIS A 27 19.90 56.81 22.82
C HIS A 27 19.15 56.62 24.16
N LYS A 28 19.65 55.59 24.89
CA LYS A 28 19.48 55.24 26.33
C LYS A 28 18.09 54.71 26.70
N VAL A 29 17.89 53.63 27.47
CA VAL A 29 18.77 52.70 28.25
C VAL A 29 18.27 51.27 27.97
N ALA A 30 19.04 50.35 27.38
CA ALA A 30 19.95 49.35 27.98
C ALA A 30 19.30 48.24 28.86
N LEU A 31 19.82 47.01 28.74
CA LEU A 31 19.48 45.76 29.44
C LEU A 31 18.04 45.21 29.29
N LEU A 32 17.82 44.42 28.23
CA LEU A 32 17.24 43.05 28.25
C LEU A 32 17.08 42.53 26.81
N GLY A 33 17.35 41.24 26.56
CA GLY A 33 17.16 40.62 25.22
C GLY A 33 18.40 40.01 24.56
N LEU A 34 19.23 39.25 25.30
CA LEU A 34 20.35 38.49 24.74
C LEU A 34 20.18 36.99 25.04
N ALA A 35 19.20 36.35 24.38
CA ALA A 35 19.00 34.91 24.35
C ALA A 35 18.11 34.48 23.16
N VAL A 36 18.31 33.26 22.65
CA VAL A 36 17.45 32.53 21.70
C VAL A 36 17.19 33.22 20.35
N LEU A 37 18.21 33.24 19.47
CA LEU A 37 18.01 33.20 18.02
C LEU A 37 18.96 32.17 17.37
N ALA A 38 18.76 30.91 17.74
CA ALA A 38 19.37 29.73 17.13
C ALA A 38 18.41 28.53 17.28
N ILE A 39 18.65 27.45 16.54
CA ILE A 39 17.85 26.21 16.53
C ILE A 39 16.49 26.33 15.79
N VAL A 40 16.53 26.52 14.47
CA VAL A 40 15.59 25.88 13.52
C VAL A 40 16.35 25.55 12.22
N CYS A 41 17.15 24.48 12.19
CA CYS A 41 17.79 24.02 10.93
C CYS A 41 18.35 22.58 10.93
N THR A 42 17.93 21.69 11.84
CA THR A 42 18.54 20.36 12.05
C THR A 42 17.55 19.18 12.00
N GLY A 43 16.42 19.34 11.31
CA GLY A 43 15.30 18.38 11.31
C GLY A 43 14.85 17.94 9.92
N ASN A 44 15.73 17.29 9.15
CA ASN A 44 15.34 16.57 7.91
C ASN A 44 16.34 15.52 7.39
N VAL A 45 17.53 15.35 8.00
CA VAL A 45 18.56 14.41 7.49
C VAL A 45 18.32 12.96 7.93
N HIS A 46 17.81 12.74 9.15
CA HIS A 46 17.76 11.42 9.79
C HIS A 46 16.87 10.40 9.05
N ALA A 47 15.69 10.79 8.55
CA ALA A 47 14.73 9.84 7.96
C ALA A 47 15.26 9.13 6.69
N ALA A 48 16.16 9.75 5.93
CA ALA A 48 16.80 9.13 4.77
C ALA A 48 17.97 8.20 5.15
N ASP A 49 18.73 8.57 6.19
CA ASP A 49 19.84 7.77 6.70
C ASP A 49 19.32 6.50 7.43
N GLU A 50 18.27 6.64 8.22
CA GLU A 50 17.62 5.50 8.91
C GLU A 50 17.02 4.50 7.91
N SER A 51 16.31 4.95 6.88
CA SER A 51 15.72 4.06 5.87
C SER A 51 16.78 3.29 5.06
N THR A 52 17.87 3.96 4.66
CA THR A 52 18.98 3.30 3.94
C THR A 52 19.85 2.43 4.86
N SER A 53 19.93 2.74 6.15
CA SER A 53 20.53 1.88 7.18
C SER A 53 19.70 0.61 7.41
N ALA A 54 18.38 0.74 7.55
CA ALA A 54 17.45 -0.37 7.69
C ALA A 54 17.50 -1.31 6.47
N GLU A 55 17.47 -0.77 5.24
CA GLU A 55 17.62 -1.59 4.03
C GLU A 55 18.96 -2.34 4.01
N ARG A 56 20.07 -1.67 4.34
CA ARG A 56 21.40 -2.29 4.38
C ARG A 56 21.45 -3.44 5.38
N LYS A 57 20.86 -3.29 6.56
CA LYS A 57 20.77 -4.35 7.57
C LYS A 57 19.87 -5.51 7.12
N ALA A 58 18.73 -5.22 6.50
CA ALA A 58 17.84 -6.24 5.96
C ALA A 58 18.53 -7.05 4.85
N ARG A 59 19.21 -6.38 3.91
CA ARG A 59 20.04 -7.04 2.87
C ARG A 59 21.18 -7.88 3.43
N LEU A 60 21.78 -7.51 4.57
CA LEU A 60 22.79 -8.34 5.24
C LEU A 60 22.21 -9.64 5.86
N ALA A 61 20.92 -9.68 6.17
CA ALA A 61 20.23 -10.87 6.68
C ALA A 61 19.79 -11.85 5.57
N ILE A 62 19.88 -11.46 4.29
CA ILE A 62 19.50 -12.31 3.16
C ILE A 62 20.55 -13.41 2.90
N PRO A 63 20.16 -14.68 2.70
CA PRO A 63 21.09 -15.77 2.45
C PRO A 63 22.00 -15.54 1.23
N PRO A 64 23.26 -16.05 1.26
CA PRO A 64 24.21 -15.86 0.16
C PRO A 64 23.69 -16.24 -1.23
N ASP A 65 22.87 -17.29 -1.32
CA ASP A 65 22.35 -17.83 -2.58
C ASP A 65 21.38 -16.90 -3.34
N PHE A 66 20.89 -15.85 -2.68
CA PHE A 66 20.00 -14.81 -3.21
C PHE A 66 20.68 -13.44 -3.40
N ARG A 67 22.01 -13.34 -3.20
CA ARG A 67 22.74 -12.05 -3.30
C ARG A 67 22.82 -11.49 -4.72
N HIS A 68 22.42 -12.24 -5.73
CA HIS A 68 22.22 -11.75 -7.09
C HIS A 68 20.94 -10.89 -7.25
N LEU A 69 20.10 -10.79 -6.22
CA LEU A 69 18.91 -9.94 -6.18
C LEU A 69 19.27 -8.55 -5.61
N ASP A 70 20.04 -7.81 -6.40
CA ASP A 70 20.68 -6.55 -6.02
C ASP A 70 19.77 -5.31 -6.20
N PHE A 71 18.67 -5.42 -6.94
CA PHE A 71 17.70 -4.33 -7.13
C PHE A 71 16.51 -4.44 -6.16
N VAL A 72 16.06 -3.32 -5.57
CA VAL A 72 14.80 -3.25 -4.80
C VAL A 72 13.71 -2.69 -5.70
N LEU A 73 12.64 -3.46 -5.90
CA LEU A 73 11.46 -3.00 -6.64
C LEU A 73 10.53 -2.18 -5.75
N ALA A 74 10.31 -2.67 -4.53
CA ALA A 74 9.48 -2.05 -3.52
C ALA A 74 9.84 -2.61 -2.14
N ALA A 75 9.57 -1.84 -1.09
CA ALA A 75 9.68 -2.29 0.29
C ALA A 75 8.60 -1.63 1.15
N ALA A 76 8.23 -2.28 2.26
CA ALA A 76 7.40 -1.73 3.31
C ALA A 76 7.93 -2.15 4.68
N GLU A 77 7.60 -1.38 5.71
CA GLU A 77 8.04 -1.60 7.08
C GLU A 77 6.87 -1.39 8.04
N GLY A 78 6.79 -2.24 9.07
CA GLY A 78 5.72 -2.22 10.07
C GLY A 78 5.60 -3.57 10.79
N ASP A 79 4.87 -3.60 11.90
CA ASP A 79 4.68 -4.81 12.71
C ASP A 79 3.74 -5.80 11.97
N LEU A 80 4.28 -6.93 11.49
CA LEU A 80 3.51 -8.02 10.87
C LEU A 80 3.23 -9.14 11.85
N ASN A 81 4.14 -9.40 12.79
CA ASN A 81 4.10 -10.58 13.64
C ASN A 81 3.34 -10.37 14.98
N GLY A 82 3.25 -9.12 15.44
CA GLY A 82 2.58 -8.68 16.67
C GLY A 82 3.48 -8.44 17.88
N ASP A 83 4.82 -8.44 17.74
CA ASP A 83 5.78 -8.29 18.85
C ASP A 83 6.19 -6.84 19.17
N GLY A 84 5.76 -5.86 18.37
CA GLY A 84 6.06 -4.44 18.56
C GLY A 84 7.41 -3.98 17.99
N VAL A 85 8.17 -4.85 17.32
CA VAL A 85 9.36 -4.49 16.53
C VAL A 85 8.98 -4.34 15.05
N PRO A 86 9.48 -3.33 14.31
CA PRO A 86 9.18 -3.22 12.88
C PRO A 86 9.75 -4.38 12.06
N ASP A 87 8.87 -5.18 11.46
CA ASP A 87 9.21 -6.15 10.41
C ASP A 87 9.35 -5.42 9.06
N ARG A 88 10.07 -6.01 8.10
CA ARG A 88 10.29 -5.41 6.78
C ARG A 88 9.96 -6.40 5.66
N ALA A 89 9.10 -5.98 4.74
CA ALA A 89 8.86 -6.68 3.49
C ALA A 89 9.69 -6.03 2.37
N MET A 90 10.35 -6.83 1.55
CA MET A 90 11.19 -6.36 0.44
C MET A 90 10.94 -7.23 -0.78
N LEU A 91 10.51 -6.60 -1.88
CA LEU A 91 10.48 -7.24 -3.18
C LEU A 91 11.78 -6.93 -3.93
N LEU A 92 12.53 -7.98 -4.25
CA LEU A 92 13.85 -7.88 -4.86
C LEU A 92 13.85 -8.48 -6.26
N MET A 93 14.63 -7.87 -7.16
CA MET A 93 14.87 -8.32 -8.52
C MET A 93 16.36 -8.55 -8.73
N GLY A 94 16.70 -9.49 -9.60
CA GLY A 94 18.06 -9.63 -10.13
C GLY A 94 18.22 -10.79 -11.09
N ARG A 95 19.47 -11.27 -11.28
CA ARG A 95 19.78 -12.35 -12.24
C ARG A 95 21.00 -13.15 -11.82
N LYS A 96 20.89 -14.48 -11.80
CA LYS A 96 22.02 -15.37 -11.53
C LYS A 96 22.87 -15.61 -12.78
N GLY A 97 23.86 -14.75 -13.00
CA GLY A 97 24.76 -14.82 -14.16
C GLY A 97 24.05 -14.49 -15.46
N GLU A 98 24.07 -15.40 -16.44
CA GLU A 98 23.33 -15.23 -17.71
C GLU A 98 21.88 -15.77 -17.66
N GLY A 99 21.42 -16.26 -16.51
CA GLY A 99 20.09 -16.86 -16.31
C GLY A 99 18.90 -15.93 -16.57
N PRO A 100 17.66 -16.40 -16.31
CA PRO A 100 16.48 -15.53 -16.32
C PRO A 100 16.58 -14.44 -15.25
N GLN A 101 15.76 -13.40 -15.40
CA GLN A 101 15.48 -12.47 -14.31
C GLN A 101 14.63 -13.20 -13.25
N GLU A 102 14.97 -12.99 -11.99
CA GLU A 102 14.26 -13.55 -10.84
C GLU A 102 13.67 -12.41 -10.00
N GLU A 103 12.43 -12.57 -9.54
CA GLU A 103 11.77 -11.68 -8.56
C GLU A 103 11.40 -12.47 -7.29
N ARG A 104 11.79 -11.99 -6.10
CA ARG A 104 11.50 -12.65 -4.81
C ARG A 104 10.94 -11.66 -3.81
N LEU A 105 9.82 -12.04 -3.18
CA LEU A 105 9.30 -11.35 -2.01
C LEU A 105 9.93 -11.97 -0.75
N PHE A 106 10.75 -11.17 -0.07
CA PHE A 106 11.24 -11.47 1.26
C PHE A 106 10.38 -10.78 2.30
N VAL A 107 10.12 -11.48 3.41
CA VAL A 107 9.70 -10.84 4.66
C VAL A 107 10.73 -11.18 5.72
N LEU A 108 11.19 -10.16 6.44
CA LEU A 108 12.19 -10.26 7.49
C LEU A 108 11.59 -9.74 8.80
N THR A 109 11.69 -10.50 9.89
CA THR A 109 11.32 -9.94 11.20
C THR A 109 12.41 -9.01 11.71
N GLY A 110 11.98 -7.95 12.38
CA GLY A 110 12.88 -7.10 13.14
C GLY A 110 13.51 -7.83 14.33
N LYS A 111 14.47 -7.16 14.99
CA LYS A 111 15.10 -7.62 16.23
C LYS A 111 15.37 -6.44 17.16
N ALA A 112 15.43 -6.70 18.46
CA ALA A 112 15.70 -5.69 19.49
C ALA A 112 17.11 -5.06 19.42
N ASP A 113 18.06 -5.68 18.72
CA ASP A 113 19.38 -5.10 18.37
C ASP A 113 19.33 -4.17 17.13
N GLY A 114 18.13 -3.99 16.56
CA GLY A 114 17.91 -3.25 15.33
C GLY A 114 18.45 -3.96 14.09
N GLY A 115 18.74 -5.27 14.16
CA GLY A 115 19.00 -6.14 13.01
C GLY A 115 17.73 -6.82 12.49
N TYR A 116 17.91 -7.78 11.58
CA TYR A 116 16.82 -8.55 10.97
C TYR A 116 17.13 -10.05 10.91
N GLN A 117 16.13 -10.86 10.56
CA GLN A 117 16.26 -12.24 10.09
C GLN A 117 15.19 -12.51 9.03
N VAL A 118 15.46 -13.34 8.02
CA VAL A 118 14.42 -13.78 7.08
C VAL A 118 13.39 -14.63 7.83
N LEU A 119 12.12 -14.24 7.71
CA LEU A 119 10.96 -15.00 8.16
C LEU A 119 10.42 -15.88 7.03
N SER A 120 10.34 -15.31 5.83
CA SER A 120 9.74 -15.96 4.66
C SER A 120 10.39 -15.46 3.36
N VAL A 121 10.39 -16.32 2.33
CA VAL A 121 10.84 -16.00 0.98
C VAL A 121 9.96 -16.72 -0.05
N SER A 122 9.45 -15.99 -1.04
CA SER A 122 8.64 -16.58 -2.10
C SER A 122 9.43 -17.55 -2.99
N GLY A 123 8.71 -18.35 -3.78
CA GLY A 123 9.21 -18.86 -5.05
C GLY A 123 9.28 -17.73 -6.09
N GLU A 124 9.20 -18.05 -7.38
CA GLU A 124 9.16 -17.02 -8.42
C GLU A 124 7.95 -16.10 -8.20
N PHE A 125 8.21 -14.81 -7.96
CA PHE A 125 7.15 -13.86 -7.72
C PHE A 125 6.52 -13.40 -9.04
N CYS A 126 5.77 -12.32 -9.02
CA CYS A 126 5.04 -11.84 -10.18
C CYS A 126 5.99 -11.12 -11.16
N HIS A 127 5.51 -10.79 -12.37
CA HIS A 127 6.25 -9.95 -13.32
C HIS A 127 5.32 -8.88 -13.95
N PRO A 128 4.87 -7.86 -13.17
CA PRO A 128 3.99 -6.81 -13.64
C PRO A 128 4.71 -5.80 -14.54
N SER A 129 4.04 -5.32 -15.58
CA SER A 129 4.67 -4.47 -16.62
C SER A 129 4.81 -2.99 -16.26
N LYS A 130 4.56 -2.58 -15.01
CA LYS A 130 4.77 -1.21 -14.51
C LYS A 130 5.60 -1.15 -13.23
N PHE A 131 5.01 -1.52 -12.09
CA PHE A 131 5.60 -1.38 -10.76
C PHE A 131 4.81 -2.18 -9.71
N TYR A 132 5.33 -2.16 -8.49
CA TYR A 132 4.68 -2.68 -7.29
C TYR A 132 4.48 -1.58 -6.25
N ASN A 133 3.45 -1.74 -5.41
CA ASN A 133 3.36 -1.06 -4.11
C ASN A 133 3.27 -2.13 -3.01
N LEU A 134 4.13 -2.01 -1.99
CA LEU A 134 4.06 -2.80 -0.76
C LEU A 134 3.53 -1.92 0.37
N ASP A 135 2.72 -2.48 1.25
CA ASP A 135 2.16 -1.78 2.42
C ASP A 135 1.95 -2.77 3.58
N ILE A 136 2.31 -2.38 4.80
CA ILE A 136 2.13 -3.18 6.01
C ILE A 136 1.16 -2.42 6.92
N LYS A 137 -0.06 -2.95 7.07
CA LYS A 137 -1.10 -2.37 7.93
C LYS A 137 -1.96 -3.45 8.57
N ASN A 138 -2.35 -3.23 9.83
CA ASN A 138 -3.19 -4.15 10.61
C ASN A 138 -2.66 -5.60 10.61
N ASN A 139 -1.36 -5.76 10.86
CA ASN A 139 -0.62 -7.04 10.86
C ASN A 139 -0.82 -7.87 9.57
N SER A 140 -1.04 -7.19 8.43
CA SER A 140 -1.16 -7.76 7.10
C SER A 140 -0.23 -7.04 6.13
N LEU A 141 0.47 -7.82 5.29
CA LEU A 141 1.25 -7.34 4.17
C LEU A 141 0.35 -7.31 2.93
N PHE A 142 0.26 -6.16 2.27
CA PHE A 142 -0.41 -5.99 1.00
C PHE A 142 0.64 -5.81 -0.09
N VAL A 143 0.50 -6.56 -1.18
CA VAL A 143 1.41 -6.53 -2.33
C VAL A 143 0.58 -6.24 -3.57
N GLN A 144 0.57 -4.98 -3.99
CA GLN A 144 -0.08 -4.55 -5.22
C GLN A 144 0.91 -4.63 -6.38
N ALA A 145 0.48 -5.23 -7.50
CA ALA A 145 1.23 -5.36 -8.73
C ALA A 145 0.41 -4.75 -9.89
N VAL A 146 1.03 -3.88 -10.70
CA VAL A 146 0.33 -3.10 -11.73
C VAL A 146 0.81 -3.48 -13.13
N TYR A 147 -0.07 -4.06 -13.94
CA TYR A 147 0.23 -4.42 -15.33
C TYR A 147 0.14 -3.22 -16.27
N TYR A 148 -0.87 -2.38 -16.09
CA TYR A 148 -0.97 -1.12 -16.82
C TYR A 148 -1.65 -0.04 -15.97
N ALA A 149 -1.12 1.17 -16.09
CA ALA A 149 -1.69 2.39 -15.56
C ALA A 149 -1.34 3.49 -16.56
N ASP A 150 -2.37 4.11 -17.14
CA ASP A 150 -2.27 5.21 -18.08
C ASP A 150 -3.48 6.16 -17.90
N ALA A 151 -3.57 7.23 -18.68
CA ALA A 151 -4.63 8.23 -18.53
C ALA A 151 -6.04 7.73 -18.91
N ALA A 152 -6.15 6.56 -19.55
CA ALA A 152 -7.43 5.96 -19.94
C ALA A 152 -7.80 4.74 -19.08
N ARG A 153 -6.83 3.99 -18.55
CA ARG A 153 -7.09 2.69 -17.89
C ARG A 153 -6.08 2.30 -16.80
N PHE A 154 -6.52 1.40 -15.94
CA PHE A 154 -5.72 0.70 -14.94
C PHE A 154 -6.01 -0.82 -15.00
N SER A 155 -5.00 -1.64 -14.74
CA SER A 155 -5.19 -3.04 -14.35
C SER A 155 -4.04 -3.53 -13.47
N GLY A 156 -4.39 -4.33 -12.48
CA GLY A 156 -3.47 -4.96 -11.55
C GLY A 156 -4.18 -5.85 -10.56
N PHE A 157 -3.43 -6.36 -9.59
CA PHE A 157 -3.98 -7.08 -8.45
C PHE A 157 -3.29 -6.67 -7.15
N THR A 158 -3.92 -7.03 -6.03
CA THR A 158 -3.35 -6.92 -4.68
C THR A 158 -3.47 -8.26 -3.98
N LEU A 159 -2.34 -8.85 -3.60
CA LEU A 159 -2.29 -10.02 -2.71
C LEU A 159 -2.25 -9.53 -1.25
N GLN A 160 -2.96 -10.20 -0.35
CA GLN A 160 -2.91 -9.98 1.09
C GLN A 160 -2.32 -11.20 1.79
N PHE A 161 -1.23 -10.96 2.53
CA PHE A 161 -0.57 -11.95 3.38
C PHE A 161 -0.71 -11.57 4.85
N ARG A 162 -0.75 -12.57 5.75
CA ARG A 162 -0.82 -12.38 7.22
C ARG A 162 0.05 -13.40 7.92
N TYR A 163 0.78 -13.01 8.97
CA TYR A 163 1.51 -13.95 9.81
C TYR A 163 0.60 -15.00 10.48
N ASN A 164 1.06 -16.25 10.54
CA ASN A 164 0.44 -17.31 11.34
C ASN A 164 1.44 -17.85 12.38
N PRO A 165 1.21 -17.64 13.70
CA PRO A 165 2.14 -18.06 14.74
C PRO A 165 2.25 -19.59 14.92
N LYS A 166 1.35 -20.39 14.30
CA LYS A 166 1.42 -21.86 14.33
C LYS A 166 2.46 -22.40 13.34
N THR A 167 2.51 -21.84 12.14
CA THR A 167 3.48 -22.19 11.09
C THR A 167 4.79 -21.39 11.22
N LYS A 168 4.72 -20.21 11.84
CA LYS A 168 5.79 -19.20 11.90
C LYS A 168 6.19 -18.70 10.50
N ASP A 169 5.20 -18.55 9.63
CA ASP A 169 5.31 -18.03 8.26
C ASP A 169 4.12 -17.09 7.99
N LEU A 170 4.15 -16.36 6.88
CA LEU A 170 2.99 -15.66 6.37
C LEU A 170 2.11 -16.62 5.54
N GLU A 171 0.81 -16.33 5.52
CA GLU A 171 -0.19 -17.03 4.73
C GLU A 171 -0.81 -16.08 3.71
N HIS A 172 -0.99 -16.51 2.46
CA HIS A 172 -1.84 -15.84 1.47
C HIS A 172 -3.31 -16.03 1.86
N ILE A 173 -3.98 -14.94 2.25
CA ILE A 173 -5.33 -14.96 2.83
C ILE A 173 -6.41 -14.26 1.99
N GLY A 174 -6.01 -13.42 1.04
CA GLY A 174 -6.95 -12.76 0.13
C GLY A 174 -6.27 -12.16 -1.10
N GLU A 175 -7.04 -12.00 -2.16
CA GLU A 175 -6.61 -11.47 -3.46
C GLU A 175 -7.68 -10.52 -3.98
N GLN A 176 -7.28 -9.41 -4.59
CA GLN A 176 -8.17 -8.52 -5.32
C GLN A 176 -7.58 -8.23 -6.70
N GLN A 177 -8.31 -8.55 -7.76
CA GLN A 177 -8.01 -8.16 -9.14
C GLN A 177 -8.87 -6.93 -9.49
N ASP A 178 -8.28 -5.96 -10.16
CA ASP A 178 -8.88 -4.67 -10.52
C ASP A 178 -8.59 -4.34 -11.99
N ASP A 179 -9.64 -4.07 -12.78
CA ASP A 179 -9.56 -3.47 -14.11
C ASP A 179 -10.44 -2.22 -14.13
N GLU A 180 -9.89 -1.05 -14.49
CA GLU A 180 -10.66 0.20 -14.64
C GLU A 180 -10.43 0.84 -16.02
N ASP A 181 -11.49 1.36 -16.64
CA ASP A 181 -11.44 2.24 -17.80
C ASP A 181 -12.11 3.57 -17.44
N TYR A 182 -11.27 4.60 -17.31
CA TYR A 182 -11.65 5.95 -16.93
C TYR A 182 -12.43 6.66 -18.03
N SER A 183 -12.24 6.28 -19.31
CA SER A 183 -12.90 6.91 -20.45
C SER A 183 -14.38 6.50 -20.57
N SER A 184 -14.72 5.24 -20.29
CA SER A 184 -16.11 4.76 -20.21
C SER A 184 -16.70 4.86 -18.79
N ASN A 185 -15.88 5.21 -17.79
CA ASN A 185 -16.18 5.07 -16.37
C ASN A 185 -16.72 3.65 -16.05
N SER A 186 -16.03 2.65 -16.56
CA SER A 186 -16.27 1.25 -16.23
C SER A 186 -15.18 0.72 -15.31
N TYR A 187 -15.54 -0.27 -14.50
CA TYR A 187 -14.55 -1.07 -13.79
C TYR A 187 -15.08 -2.49 -13.61
N HIS A 188 -14.16 -3.42 -13.43
CA HIS A 188 -14.40 -4.78 -13.00
C HIS A 188 -13.47 -5.09 -11.82
N ARG A 189 -14.00 -5.74 -10.78
CA ARG A 189 -13.21 -6.21 -9.62
C ARG A 189 -13.61 -7.61 -9.27
N VAL A 190 -12.62 -8.46 -9.06
CA VAL A 190 -12.76 -9.75 -8.40
C VAL A 190 -12.08 -9.66 -7.04
N SER A 191 -12.76 -10.00 -5.97
CA SER A 191 -12.18 -10.09 -4.62
C SER A 191 -12.41 -11.48 -4.06
N LEU A 192 -11.32 -12.11 -3.61
CA LEU A 192 -11.25 -13.48 -3.14
C LEU A 192 -10.76 -13.47 -1.69
N ASN A 193 -11.40 -14.24 -0.82
CA ASN A 193 -11.01 -14.42 0.57
C ASN A 193 -10.82 -15.91 0.86
N TYR A 194 -9.57 -16.33 0.96
CA TYR A 194 -9.18 -17.72 1.14
C TYR A 194 -9.49 -18.24 2.56
N LEU A 195 -9.61 -17.36 3.56
CA LEU A 195 -10.03 -17.72 4.92
C LEU A 195 -11.53 -18.07 5.03
N THR A 196 -12.39 -17.46 4.21
CA THR A 196 -13.84 -17.68 4.22
C THR A 196 -14.36 -18.41 2.97
N ASN A 197 -13.46 -18.84 2.08
CA ASN A 197 -13.73 -19.42 0.77
C ASN A 197 -14.70 -18.58 -0.10
N ALA A 198 -14.67 -17.25 0.06
CA ALA A 198 -15.64 -16.34 -0.55
C ALA A 198 -15.07 -15.68 -1.82
N ALA A 199 -15.93 -15.51 -2.84
CA ALA A 199 -15.62 -14.77 -4.05
C ALA A 199 -16.68 -13.68 -4.30
N ILE A 200 -16.25 -12.47 -4.63
CA ILE A 200 -17.11 -11.33 -4.94
C ILE A 200 -16.67 -10.75 -6.28
N HIS A 201 -17.58 -10.74 -7.25
CA HIS A 201 -17.40 -10.06 -8.53
C HIS A 201 -18.21 -8.77 -8.48
N SER A 202 -17.63 -7.64 -8.91
CA SER A 202 -18.39 -6.40 -9.10
C SER A 202 -18.02 -5.73 -10.41
N ARG A 203 -19.01 -5.09 -11.06
CA ARG A 203 -18.82 -4.40 -12.34
C ARG A 203 -19.58 -3.07 -12.35
N ARG A 204 -18.99 -2.03 -12.93
CA ARG A 204 -19.59 -0.72 -13.22
C ARG A 204 -19.48 -0.41 -14.70
N ALA A 205 -20.43 0.34 -15.25
CA ALA A 205 -20.32 1.03 -16.53
C ALA A 205 -21.17 2.31 -16.46
N GLY A 206 -20.51 3.45 -16.33
CA GLY A 206 -21.16 4.73 -16.04
C GLY A 206 -22.03 4.65 -14.78
N LYS A 207 -23.36 4.75 -14.95
CA LYS A 207 -24.34 4.67 -13.84
C LYS A 207 -24.82 3.25 -13.52
N LYS A 208 -24.49 2.23 -14.32
CA LYS A 208 -24.85 0.83 -14.03
C LYS A 208 -23.82 0.25 -13.08
N TYR A 209 -24.28 -0.46 -12.05
CA TYR A 209 -23.45 -1.22 -11.11
C TYR A 209 -24.13 -2.56 -10.80
N LYS A 210 -23.33 -3.61 -10.59
CA LYS A 210 -23.81 -4.88 -10.03
C LYS A 210 -22.69 -5.59 -9.27
N GLU A 211 -23.10 -6.34 -8.26
CA GLU A 211 -22.28 -7.28 -7.52
C GLU A 211 -22.85 -8.71 -7.68
N ALA A 212 -21.97 -9.71 -7.65
CA ALA A 212 -22.33 -11.12 -7.57
C ALA A 212 -21.42 -11.79 -6.53
N ARG A 213 -22.02 -12.57 -5.61
CA ARG A 213 -21.30 -13.30 -4.56
C ARG A 213 -21.37 -14.79 -4.82
N GLY A 214 -20.26 -15.48 -4.59
CA GLY A 214 -20.10 -16.91 -4.75
C GLY A 214 -19.02 -17.45 -3.84
N ARG A 215 -18.50 -18.63 -4.19
CA ARG A 215 -17.37 -19.27 -3.51
C ARG A 215 -16.20 -19.39 -4.45
N ILE A 216 -15.00 -19.49 -3.88
CA ILE A 216 -13.84 -19.99 -4.61
C ILE A 216 -14.11 -21.48 -4.97
N VAL A 217 -13.77 -21.85 -6.20
CA VAL A 217 -13.80 -23.22 -6.73
C VAL A 217 -12.47 -23.51 -7.40
N ASP A 218 -12.04 -24.77 -7.36
CA ASP A 218 -10.77 -25.24 -7.96
C ASP A 218 -9.50 -24.49 -7.45
N GLY A 219 -9.63 -23.74 -6.35
CA GLY A 219 -8.57 -22.96 -5.74
C GLY A 219 -7.83 -23.74 -4.63
N PRO A 220 -6.51 -23.54 -4.48
CA PRO A 220 -5.68 -24.28 -3.51
C PRO A 220 -5.87 -23.86 -2.05
N GLY A 221 -6.72 -22.86 -1.77
CA GLY A 221 -7.00 -22.38 -0.41
C GLY A 221 -5.93 -21.43 0.13
N VAL A 222 -5.75 -21.44 1.45
CA VAL A 222 -4.72 -20.65 2.15
C VAL A 222 -3.37 -21.32 1.98
N LEU A 223 -2.35 -20.55 1.59
CA LEU A 223 -1.02 -21.06 1.26
C LEU A 223 0.08 -20.33 2.04
N PRO A 224 1.20 -20.99 2.38
CA PRO A 224 2.38 -20.30 2.91
C PRO A 224 2.94 -19.30 1.89
N LEU A 225 3.57 -18.22 2.37
CA LEU A 225 4.40 -17.35 1.53
C LEU A 225 5.74 -18.05 1.21
N ASN A 226 6.26 -18.89 2.10
CA ASN A 226 7.50 -19.62 1.85
C ASN A 226 7.34 -20.58 0.66
N GLY A 227 8.05 -20.30 -0.44
CA GLY A 227 7.93 -21.03 -1.70
C GLY A 227 6.68 -20.69 -2.55
N PHE A 228 5.91 -19.65 -2.19
CA PHE A 228 4.78 -19.16 -3.00
C PHE A 228 5.24 -18.72 -4.39
N VAL A 229 4.69 -19.32 -5.46
CA VAL A 229 4.96 -18.92 -6.85
C VAL A 229 3.78 -18.09 -7.35
N CYS A 230 4.03 -16.91 -7.92
CA CYS A 230 2.97 -16.05 -8.46
C CYS A 230 2.57 -16.43 -9.90
N GLU A 231 3.52 -16.88 -10.73
CA GLU A 231 3.19 -17.38 -12.07
C GLU A 231 2.36 -18.68 -11.98
N GLY A 232 1.08 -18.59 -12.37
CA GLY A 232 0.06 -19.61 -12.17
C GLY A 232 -1.08 -19.16 -11.24
N TYR A 233 -0.82 -18.19 -10.35
CA TYR A 233 -1.78 -17.63 -9.40
C TYR A 233 -2.46 -16.37 -9.97
N GLY A 234 -3.26 -16.60 -11.02
CA GLY A 234 -4.24 -15.65 -11.55
C GLY A 234 -5.53 -16.33 -12.04
N MET A 235 -5.67 -17.63 -11.74
CA MET A 235 -6.70 -18.53 -12.31
C MET A 235 -7.63 -19.13 -11.24
N THR A 236 -7.60 -18.61 -10.01
CA THR A 236 -8.47 -19.07 -8.91
C THR A 236 -9.94 -18.97 -9.32
N GLY A 237 -10.58 -20.12 -9.45
CA GLY A 237 -11.95 -20.20 -9.94
C GLY A 237 -12.95 -19.56 -8.97
N SER A 238 -14.00 -18.96 -9.53
CA SER A 238 -15.18 -18.53 -8.78
C SER A 238 -16.41 -19.30 -9.27
N SER A 239 -17.29 -19.68 -8.33
CA SER A 239 -18.57 -20.31 -8.65
C SER A 239 -19.53 -19.38 -9.40
N VAL A 240 -19.23 -18.07 -9.45
CA VAL A 240 -19.97 -17.05 -10.20
C VAL A 240 -19.04 -16.18 -11.05
N TYR A 241 -19.54 -15.61 -12.13
CA TYR A 241 -18.90 -14.45 -12.80
C TYR A 241 -19.94 -13.46 -13.34
N LEU A 242 -19.53 -12.21 -13.55
CA LEU A 242 -20.32 -11.15 -14.17
C LEU A 242 -19.89 -10.91 -15.61
N ASP A 243 -20.78 -11.14 -16.57
CA ASP A 243 -20.51 -10.78 -17.97
C ASP A 243 -20.66 -9.27 -18.23
N GLU A 244 -20.32 -8.86 -19.45
CA GLU A 244 -20.33 -7.46 -19.89
C GLU A 244 -21.75 -6.87 -19.95
N ASN A 245 -22.76 -7.75 -20.03
CA ASN A 245 -24.18 -7.44 -20.02
C ASN A 245 -24.75 -7.43 -18.58
N PHE A 246 -23.90 -7.49 -17.56
CA PHE A 246 -24.25 -7.54 -16.15
C PHE A 246 -25.12 -8.77 -15.78
N LYS A 247 -25.03 -9.86 -16.54
CA LYS A 247 -25.64 -11.15 -16.17
C LYS A 247 -24.71 -11.88 -15.21
N VAL A 248 -25.30 -12.55 -14.22
CA VAL A 248 -24.57 -13.47 -13.34
C VAL A 248 -24.66 -14.84 -13.97
N HIS A 249 -23.51 -15.45 -14.20
CA HIS A 249 -23.41 -16.84 -14.61
C HIS A 249 -22.91 -17.66 -13.42
N GLN A 250 -23.46 -18.83 -13.20
CA GLN A 250 -22.96 -19.79 -12.21
C GLN A 250 -22.14 -20.86 -12.94
N LYS A 251 -20.92 -21.14 -12.47
CA LYS A 251 -20.25 -22.40 -12.82
C LYS A 251 -20.97 -23.52 -12.06
N GLY A 252 -21.14 -24.68 -12.70
CA GLY A 252 -21.78 -25.83 -12.09
C GLY A 252 -20.98 -26.32 -10.89
N VAL A 253 -21.45 -26.02 -9.68
CA VAL A 253 -20.88 -26.57 -8.44
C VAL A 253 -21.40 -27.99 -8.27
N THR A 254 -20.56 -28.98 -8.57
CA THR A 254 -20.80 -30.35 -8.10
C THR A 254 -20.85 -30.32 -6.57
N PRO A 255 -21.95 -30.76 -5.92
CA PRO A 255 -21.99 -30.85 -4.47
C PRO A 255 -20.96 -31.86 -3.93
N PRO A 256 -20.48 -31.68 -2.68
CA PRO A 256 -19.74 -32.72 -1.96
C PRO A 256 -20.63 -33.92 -1.60
#